data_AF-A0A2E4X3S7-F1
#
_entry.id   AF-A0A2E4X3S7-F1
#
_cell.length_a   1.000
_cell.length_b   1.000
_cell.length_c   1.000
_cell.angle_alpha   90.00
_cell.angle_beta   90.00
_cell.angle_gamma   90.00
#
_symmetry.space_group_name_H-M   'P 1'
#
loop_
_entity.id
_entity.type
_entity.pdbx_description
1 polymer ?
#
loop_
_entity_poly.entity_id
_entity_poly.type
_entity_poly.pdbx_seq_one_letter_code
_entity_poly.pdbx_strand_id
1 'polypeptide(L)'
;MKLYFFPLLLFFWSYHLISEDYIMEGFFKMNVTGNIILDNNSSYKTISLEGMWKDNVGQIGIFEANGKVDKLDEIPDIEAVGYGKSETNEKFWFIAKRNKRDITVGGGGTLEYIDGTGRYKKLIGLKCPYVARYMEGRNFHISKCNIKKSLLQELKNFKK
;
A
#
# COMPACT_ATOMS: atom_id res chain seq x y z
N MET A 1 54.02 -15.30 -13.85
CA MET A 1 53.27 -14.16 -14.43
C MET A 1 51.83 -14.27 -13.95
N LYS A 2 51.29 -13.17 -13.41
CA LYS A 2 50.17 -13.12 -12.47
C LYS A 2 48.90 -13.77 -13.04
N LEU A 3 48.29 -14.68 -12.26
CA LEU A 3 46.98 -15.28 -12.55
C LEU A 3 45.90 -14.18 -12.53
N TYR A 4 45.57 -13.63 -13.70
CA TYR A 4 44.38 -12.82 -13.91
C TYR A 4 43.20 -13.73 -14.27
N PHE A 5 42.74 -14.55 -13.33
CA PHE A 5 41.54 -15.39 -13.50
C PHE A 5 40.43 -15.02 -12.50
N PHE A 6 40.41 -13.76 -12.06
CA PHE A 6 39.49 -13.30 -11.00
C PHE A 6 38.35 -12.34 -11.42
N PRO A 7 38.32 -11.66 -12.59
CA PRO A 7 37.21 -10.74 -12.85
C PRO A 7 35.97 -11.41 -13.53
N LEU A 8 36.08 -12.64 -14.05
CA LEU A 8 34.98 -13.26 -14.80
C LEU A 8 33.86 -13.86 -13.92
N LEU A 9 34.17 -14.19 -12.65
CA LEU A 9 33.23 -14.84 -11.73
C LEU A 9 32.23 -13.86 -11.07
N LEU A 10 32.52 -12.55 -11.11
CA LEU A 10 31.65 -11.51 -10.53
C LEU A 10 30.47 -11.13 -11.44
N PHE A 11 30.53 -11.44 -12.74
CA PHE A 11 29.44 -11.16 -13.69
C PHE A 11 28.27 -12.14 -13.58
N PHE A 12 28.49 -13.35 -13.03
CA PHE A 12 27.44 -14.38 -12.91
C PHE A 12 26.53 -14.24 -11.68
N TRP A 13 26.82 -13.32 -10.76
CA TRP A 13 26.01 -13.11 -9.55
C TRP A 13 24.93 -12.02 -9.67
N SER A 14 24.90 -11.26 -10.78
CA SER A 14 23.93 -10.18 -10.96
C SER A 14 22.55 -10.64 -11.48
N TYR A 15 22.37 -11.92 -11.81
CA TYR A 15 21.16 -12.42 -12.49
C TYR A 15 19.91 -12.60 -11.61
N HIS A 16 19.95 -12.27 -10.32
CA HIS A 16 18.85 -12.61 -9.39
C HIS A 16 18.07 -11.44 -8.77
N LEU A 17 18.27 -10.21 -9.25
CA LEU A 17 17.58 -9.02 -8.69
C LEU A 17 16.62 -8.34 -9.69
N ILE A 18 15.94 -9.14 -10.52
CA ILE A 18 14.86 -8.58 -11.35
C ILE A 18 13.63 -8.37 -10.47
N SER A 19 13.30 -7.10 -10.27
CA SER A 19 12.10 -6.67 -9.58
C SER A 19 11.09 -6.10 -10.55
N GLU A 20 9.81 -6.25 -10.23
CA GLU A 20 8.68 -5.77 -11.01
C GLU A 20 7.71 -5.03 -10.08
N ASP A 21 6.90 -4.15 -10.66
CA ASP A 21 5.94 -3.38 -9.87
C ASP A 21 4.62 -4.16 -9.71
N TYR A 22 4.21 -4.38 -8.46
CA TYR A 22 2.83 -4.71 -8.11
C TYR A 22 2.09 -3.43 -7.76
N ILE A 23 1.01 -3.16 -8.47
CA ILE A 23 0.26 -1.90 -8.37
C ILE A 23 -1.16 -2.23 -7.95
N MET A 24 -1.62 -1.60 -6.86
CA MET A 24 -3.00 -1.65 -6.41
C MET A 24 -3.61 -0.25 -6.50
N GLU A 25 -4.72 -0.14 -7.23
CA GLU A 25 -5.50 1.07 -7.35
C GLU A 25 -6.82 0.89 -6.60
N GLY A 26 -7.27 1.96 -5.94
CA GLY A 26 -8.47 1.95 -5.11
C GLY A 26 -9.31 3.20 -5.30
N PHE A 27 -10.62 3.03 -5.26
CA PHE A 27 -11.57 4.13 -5.24
C PHE A 27 -12.50 3.98 -4.05
N PHE A 28 -12.36 4.88 -3.08
CA PHE A 28 -12.97 4.76 -1.77
C PHE A 28 -13.84 5.96 -1.45
N LYS A 29 -15.02 5.72 -0.88
CA LYS A 29 -15.80 6.73 -0.17
C LYS A 29 -15.22 6.87 1.24
N MET A 30 -15.04 8.11 1.68
CA MET A 30 -14.56 8.44 3.01
C MET A 30 -15.69 9.09 3.81
N ASN A 31 -15.95 8.60 5.02
CA ASN A 31 -16.87 9.21 5.96
C ASN A 31 -16.12 9.64 7.22
N VAL A 32 -16.45 10.82 7.76
CA VAL A 32 -15.95 11.25 9.07
C VAL A 32 -16.88 10.64 10.13
N THR A 33 -16.33 9.80 11.00
CA THR A 33 -17.08 9.09 12.05
C THR A 33 -16.97 9.77 13.41
N GLY A 34 -16.02 10.68 13.58
CA GLY A 34 -15.79 11.45 14.79
C GLY A 34 -14.92 12.66 14.49
N ASN A 35 -15.17 13.78 15.18
CA ASN A 35 -14.48 15.04 14.96
C ASN A 35 -14.41 15.85 16.25
N ILE A 36 -13.19 16.16 16.69
CA ILE A 36 -12.90 17.05 17.81
C ILE A 36 -12.09 18.21 17.25
N ILE A 37 -12.53 19.43 17.56
CA ILE A 37 -11.85 20.68 17.21
C ILE A 37 -11.41 21.33 18.51
N LEU A 38 -10.13 21.71 18.59
CA LEU A 38 -9.54 22.38 19.75
C LEU A 38 -9.63 23.90 19.56
N ASP A 39 -9.49 24.66 20.65
CA ASP A 39 -9.59 26.13 20.64
C ASP A 39 -8.58 26.81 19.70
N ASN A 40 -7.44 26.16 19.43
CA ASN A 40 -6.43 26.63 18.48
C ASN A 40 -6.71 26.19 17.02
N ASN A 41 -7.92 25.73 16.71
CA ASN A 41 -8.35 25.18 15.41
C ASN A 41 -7.62 23.91 14.92
N SER A 42 -6.79 23.29 15.77
CA SER A 42 -6.32 21.93 15.50
C SER A 42 -7.46 20.93 15.62
N SER A 43 -7.32 19.76 14.97
CA SER A 43 -8.41 18.79 14.95
C SER A 43 -7.94 17.34 15.00
N TYR A 44 -8.75 16.51 15.64
CA TYR A 44 -8.64 15.06 15.63
C TYR A 44 -9.90 14.46 15.00
N LYS A 45 -9.73 13.66 13.95
CA LYS A 45 -10.85 13.04 13.24
C LYS A 45 -10.67 11.54 13.19
N THR A 46 -11.76 10.81 13.35
CA THR A 46 -11.83 9.40 12.95
C THR A 46 -12.56 9.31 11.61
N ILE A 47 -12.10 8.40 10.76
CA ILE A 47 -12.63 8.19 9.42
C ILE A 47 -12.92 6.71 9.19
N SER A 48 -13.90 6.45 8.34
CA SER A 48 -14.09 5.16 7.68
C SER A 48 -13.93 5.31 6.18
N LEU A 49 -13.38 4.28 5.54
CA LEU A 49 -13.14 4.17 4.11
C LEU A 49 -13.79 2.88 3.62
N GLU A 50 -14.59 2.98 2.57
CA GLU A 50 -15.21 1.81 1.91
C GLU A 50 -15.12 1.98 0.40
N GLY A 51 -14.92 0.90 -0.35
CA GLY A 51 -14.98 0.97 -1.80
C GLY A 51 -14.41 -0.25 -2.50
N MET A 52 -13.90 -0.04 -3.71
CA MET A 52 -13.38 -1.10 -4.55
C MET A 52 -11.91 -0.89 -4.85
N TRP A 53 -11.20 -1.99 -5.05
CA TRP A 53 -9.81 -1.99 -5.49
C TRP A 53 -9.63 -2.95 -6.66
N LYS A 54 -8.57 -2.68 -7.44
CA LYS A 54 -8.06 -3.55 -8.49
C LYS A 54 -6.54 -3.55 -8.45
N ASP A 55 -5.92 -4.59 -8.99
CA ASP A 55 -4.47 -4.65 -9.14
C ASP A 55 -4.04 -4.91 -10.59
N ASN A 56 -2.73 -4.79 -10.85
CA ASN A 56 -2.13 -5.04 -12.15
C ASN A 56 -1.90 -6.54 -12.46
N VAL A 57 -2.38 -7.46 -11.60
CA VAL A 57 -2.45 -8.90 -11.88
C VAL A 57 -3.88 -9.37 -12.14
N GLY A 58 -4.83 -8.44 -12.27
CA GLY A 58 -6.21 -8.69 -12.68
C GLY A 58 -7.14 -9.13 -11.55
N GLN A 59 -6.75 -8.93 -10.28
CA GLN A 59 -7.68 -9.11 -9.17
C GLN A 59 -8.46 -7.82 -8.93
N ILE A 60 -9.71 -8.01 -8.49
CA ILE A 60 -10.59 -6.95 -8.02
C ILE A 60 -11.21 -7.37 -6.70
N GLY A 61 -11.71 -6.40 -5.95
CA GLY A 61 -12.37 -6.69 -4.69
C GLY A 61 -12.94 -5.47 -3.99
N ILE A 62 -13.43 -5.71 -2.78
CA ILE A 62 -13.88 -4.65 -1.86
C ILE A 62 -12.77 -4.29 -0.89
N PHE A 63 -12.79 -3.06 -0.40
CA PHE A 63 -11.84 -2.50 0.55
C PHE A 63 -12.60 -1.80 1.68
N GLU A 64 -12.21 -2.07 2.91
CA GLU A 64 -12.75 -1.41 4.10
C GLU A 64 -11.60 -1.03 5.04
N ALA A 65 -11.63 0.19 5.56
CA ALA A 65 -10.65 0.65 6.54
C ALA A 65 -11.27 1.62 7.54
N ASN A 66 -10.70 1.64 8.74
CA ASN A 66 -10.97 2.67 9.74
C ASN A 66 -9.65 3.31 10.14
N GLY A 67 -9.68 4.61 10.37
CA GLY A 67 -8.46 5.33 10.69
C GLY A 67 -8.71 6.63 11.44
N LYS A 68 -7.61 7.31 11.69
CA LYS A 68 -7.56 8.63 12.29
C LYS A 68 -6.78 9.60 11.42
N VAL A 69 -7.18 10.85 11.50
CA VAL A 69 -6.52 11.99 10.86
C VAL A 69 -6.28 13.04 11.93
N ASP A 70 -5.01 13.21 12.29
CA ASP A 70 -4.59 14.05 13.40
C ASP A 70 -3.94 15.30 12.81
N LYS A 71 -4.67 16.43 12.82
CA LYS A 71 -4.14 17.75 12.45
C LYS A 71 -3.87 18.56 13.72
N LEU A 72 -3.08 17.97 14.62
CA LEU A 72 -2.59 18.62 15.83
C LEU A 72 -1.36 19.50 15.55
N ASP A 73 -0.66 19.21 14.46
CA ASP A 73 0.48 19.96 13.94
C ASP A 73 0.19 20.48 12.52
N GLU A 74 1.13 21.23 11.93
CA GLU A 74 1.00 21.79 10.57
C GLU A 74 0.74 20.73 9.50
N ILE A 75 1.37 19.55 9.62
CA ILE A 75 1.22 18.43 8.68
C ILE A 75 0.35 17.34 9.35
N PRO A 76 -0.80 16.97 8.76
CA PRO A 76 -1.66 15.97 9.37
C PRO A 76 -1.05 14.56 9.33
N ASP A 77 -1.06 13.85 10.45
CA ASP A 77 -0.72 12.44 10.52
C ASP A 77 -1.96 11.59 10.21
N ILE A 78 -1.75 10.49 9.48
CA ILE A 78 -2.82 9.57 9.10
C ILE A 78 -2.39 8.15 9.46
N GLU A 79 -3.27 7.42 10.12
CA GLU A 79 -3.14 5.99 10.34
C GLU A 79 -4.49 5.32 10.08
N ALA A 80 -4.52 4.35 9.18
CA ALA A 80 -5.71 3.57 8.87
C ALA A 80 -5.38 2.08 8.84
N VAL A 81 -6.25 1.28 9.43
CA VAL A 81 -6.16 -0.19 9.44
C VAL A 81 -7.39 -0.73 8.76
N GLY A 82 -7.21 -1.75 7.92
CA GLY A 82 -8.31 -2.29 7.15
C GLY A 82 -7.97 -3.60 6.49
N TYR A 83 -8.87 -4.02 5.60
CA TYR A 83 -8.67 -5.18 4.76
C TYR A 83 -9.20 -4.95 3.34
N GLY A 84 -8.60 -5.64 2.39
CA GLY A 84 -9.19 -5.90 1.08
C GLY A 84 -9.66 -7.34 1.01
N LYS A 85 -10.80 -7.59 0.35
CA LYS A 85 -11.34 -8.93 0.05
C LYS A 85 -11.56 -9.08 -1.44
N SER A 86 -10.94 -10.08 -2.05
CA SER A 86 -11.09 -10.40 -3.48
C SER A 86 -12.42 -11.07 -3.79
N GLU A 87 -12.73 -11.21 -5.10
CA GLU A 87 -13.87 -12.01 -5.57
C GLU A 87 -13.84 -13.48 -5.10
N THR A 88 -12.64 -14.02 -4.83
CA THR A 88 -12.44 -15.39 -4.33
C THR A 88 -12.49 -15.50 -2.80
N ASN A 89 -12.92 -14.44 -2.10
CA ASN A 89 -12.94 -14.33 -0.64
C ASN A 89 -11.56 -14.40 0.05
N GLU A 90 -10.46 -14.35 -0.72
CA GLU A 90 -9.14 -14.16 -0.15
C GLU A 90 -9.01 -12.73 0.36
N LYS A 91 -8.28 -12.54 1.47
CA LYS A 91 -8.17 -11.26 2.15
C LYS A 91 -6.71 -10.87 2.36
N PHE A 92 -6.45 -9.57 2.34
CA PHE A 92 -5.24 -8.98 2.88
C PHE A 92 -5.62 -7.95 3.93
N TRP A 93 -4.85 -7.86 5.01
CA TRP A 93 -4.97 -6.79 6.00
C TRP A 93 -3.76 -5.90 5.90
N PHE A 94 -3.98 -4.61 6.14
CA PHE A 94 -2.94 -3.62 5.99
C PHE A 94 -3.02 -2.54 7.06
N ILE A 95 -1.91 -1.84 7.24
CA ILE A 95 -1.83 -0.56 7.93
C ILE A 95 -1.29 0.46 6.95
N ALA A 96 -2.05 1.53 6.72
CA ALA A 96 -1.61 2.68 5.95
C ALA A 96 -1.20 3.80 6.91
N LYS A 97 0.04 4.28 6.79
CA LYS A 97 0.58 5.37 7.59
C LYS A 97 1.09 6.49 6.71
N ARG A 98 0.84 7.72 7.11
CA ARG A 98 1.52 8.89 6.57
C ARG A 98 2.21 9.64 7.70
N ASN A 99 3.52 9.83 7.56
CA ASN A 99 4.32 10.61 8.48
C ASN A 99 4.62 11.99 7.89
N LYS A 100 4.66 13.01 8.76
CA LYS A 100 5.02 14.41 8.50
C LYS A 100 6.23 14.67 7.59
N ARG A 101 7.21 13.76 7.52
CA ARG A 101 8.48 13.96 6.78
C ARG A 101 8.43 13.54 5.30
N ASP A 102 7.35 12.92 4.85
CA ASP A 102 7.23 12.34 3.51
C ASP A 102 6.48 13.30 2.57
N ILE A 103 7.08 14.46 2.28
CA ILE A 103 6.48 15.48 1.41
C ILE A 103 6.95 15.25 -0.03
N THR A 104 6.44 14.20 -0.65
CA THR A 104 6.26 14.20 -2.11
C THR A 104 4.81 14.55 -2.39
N VAL A 105 4.63 15.63 -3.13
CA VAL A 105 3.35 16.24 -3.55
C VAL A 105 2.24 15.20 -3.77
N GLY A 106 1.08 15.33 -3.09
CA GLY A 106 -0.11 14.51 -3.36
C GLY A 106 -0.53 13.50 -2.28
N GLY A 107 -0.27 13.77 -1.00
CA GLY A 107 -0.89 13.01 0.09
C GLY A 107 -0.38 11.58 0.26
N GLY A 108 0.90 11.33 -0.07
CA GLY A 108 1.49 9.99 -0.02
C GLY A 108 1.82 9.46 1.37
N GLY A 109 2.05 8.16 1.47
CA GLY A 109 2.39 7.43 2.69
C GLY A 109 2.86 6.00 2.39
N THR A 110 2.89 5.14 3.39
CA THR A 110 3.23 3.72 3.25
C THR A 110 2.06 2.83 3.64
N LEU A 111 1.73 1.86 2.79
CA LEU A 111 0.79 0.78 3.07
C LEU A 111 1.60 -0.48 3.35
N GLU A 112 1.46 -1.03 4.55
CA GLU A 112 2.12 -2.26 4.97
C GLU A 112 1.10 -3.40 5.05
N TYR A 113 1.38 -4.50 4.36
CA TYR A 113 0.59 -5.73 4.48
C TYR A 113 0.95 -6.45 5.78
N ILE A 114 -0.01 -6.61 6.70
CA ILE A 114 0.24 -7.16 8.04
C ILE A 114 -0.31 -8.57 8.23
N ASP A 115 -1.28 -8.99 7.42
CA ASP A 115 -1.83 -10.35 7.42
C ASP A 115 -2.46 -10.67 6.05
N GLY A 116 -2.75 -11.94 5.79
CA GLY A 116 -3.42 -12.36 4.58
C GLY A 116 -3.86 -13.82 4.57
N THR A 117 -4.85 -14.11 3.72
CA THR A 117 -5.27 -15.47 3.38
C THR A 117 -4.89 -15.81 1.93
N GLY A 118 -4.82 -17.10 1.62
CA GLY A 118 -4.58 -17.57 0.26
C GLY A 118 -3.34 -16.93 -0.37
N ARG A 119 -3.48 -16.38 -1.58
CA ARG A 119 -2.36 -15.72 -2.29
C ARG A 119 -1.75 -14.53 -1.54
N TYR A 120 -2.54 -13.82 -0.74
CA TYR A 120 -2.11 -12.59 -0.07
C TYR A 120 -1.20 -12.85 1.13
N LYS A 121 -1.09 -14.10 1.61
CA LYS A 121 -0.06 -14.49 2.60
C LYS A 121 1.35 -14.11 2.15
N LYS A 122 1.60 -14.11 0.84
CA LYS A 122 2.90 -13.78 0.26
C LYS A 122 3.21 -12.28 0.24
N LEU A 123 2.21 -11.43 0.51
CA LEU A 123 2.41 -9.99 0.59
C LEU A 123 2.77 -9.52 2.01
N ILE A 124 2.59 -10.36 3.04
CA ILE A 124 2.84 -9.99 4.44
C ILE A 124 4.28 -9.46 4.60
N GLY A 125 4.40 -8.30 5.26
CA GLY A 125 5.66 -7.59 5.48
C GLY A 125 6.08 -6.66 4.34
N LEU A 126 5.40 -6.69 3.18
CA LEU A 126 5.65 -5.71 2.12
C LEU A 126 5.16 -4.33 2.55
N LYS A 127 6.03 -3.33 2.39
CA LYS A 127 5.74 -1.92 2.60
C LYS A 127 5.75 -1.21 1.26
N CYS A 128 4.62 -0.62 0.91
CA CYS A 128 4.38 -0.07 -0.41
C CYS A 128 4.08 1.41 -0.30
N PRO A 129 4.92 2.27 -0.90
CA PRO A 129 4.56 3.67 -1.07
C PRO A 129 3.21 3.79 -1.77
N TYR A 130 2.37 4.68 -1.26
CA TYR A 130 1.09 5.02 -1.86
C TYR A 130 0.93 6.52 -2.00
N VAL A 131 0.02 6.92 -2.89
CA VAL A 131 -0.48 8.29 -3.03
C VAL A 131 -2.01 8.29 -2.99
N ALA A 132 -2.58 9.35 -2.45
CA ALA A 132 -4.00 9.50 -2.22
C ALA A 132 -4.47 10.88 -2.67
N ARG A 133 -5.39 10.93 -3.65
CA ARG A 133 -6.05 12.17 -4.07
C ARG A 133 -7.49 12.19 -3.56
N TYR A 134 -7.95 13.35 -3.13
CA TYR A 134 -9.28 13.52 -2.53
C TYR A 134 -10.14 14.40 -3.41
N MET A 135 -11.40 13.99 -3.62
CA MET A 135 -12.40 14.75 -4.37
C MET A 135 -13.78 14.44 -3.79
N GLU A 136 -14.49 15.46 -3.30
CA GLU A 136 -15.88 15.35 -2.83
C GLU A 136 -16.15 14.19 -1.85
N GLY A 137 -15.32 14.06 -0.80
CA GLY A 137 -15.46 12.97 0.18
C GLY A 137 -15.06 11.59 -0.35
N ARG A 138 -14.42 11.53 -1.52
CA ARG A 138 -13.85 10.30 -2.10
C ARG A 138 -12.34 10.37 -2.16
N ASN A 139 -11.74 9.19 -2.22
CA ASN A 139 -10.31 8.98 -2.25
C ASN A 139 -9.95 8.08 -3.44
N PHE A 140 -9.04 8.57 -4.28
CA PHE A 140 -8.35 7.77 -5.29
C PHE A 140 -6.99 7.40 -4.73
N HIS A 141 -6.80 6.10 -4.51
CA HIS A 141 -5.60 5.53 -3.93
C HIS A 141 -4.80 4.78 -5.00
N ILE A 142 -3.49 4.95 -5.00
CA ILE A 142 -2.57 4.11 -5.78
C ILE A 142 -1.42 3.73 -4.88
N SER A 143 -1.15 2.43 -4.73
CA SER A 143 0.06 1.91 -4.09
C SER A 143 0.90 1.15 -5.10
N LYS A 144 2.22 1.26 -4.97
CA LYS A 144 3.19 0.59 -5.82
C LYS A 144 4.24 -0.11 -4.96
N CYS A 145 4.25 -1.43 -5.03
CA CYS A 145 5.22 -2.29 -4.35
C CYS A 145 6.24 -2.80 -5.36
N ASN A 146 7.53 -2.68 -5.05
CA ASN A 146 8.57 -3.32 -5.83
C ASN A 146 8.79 -4.74 -5.31
N ILE A 147 8.43 -5.76 -6.10
CA ILE A 147 8.47 -7.17 -5.68
C ILE A 147 9.26 -8.04 -6.66
N LYS A 148 9.77 -9.18 -6.17
CA LYS A 148 10.45 -10.15 -7.02
C LYS A 148 9.56 -10.57 -8.20
N LYS A 149 10.14 -10.65 -9.40
CA LYS A 149 9.43 -11.10 -10.60
C LYS A 149 8.74 -12.46 -10.44
N SER A 150 9.36 -13.40 -9.72
CA SER A 150 8.78 -14.70 -9.42
C SER A 150 7.50 -14.58 -8.58
N LEU A 151 7.49 -13.70 -7.58
CA LEU A 151 6.30 -13.45 -6.76
C LEU A 151 5.16 -12.87 -7.60
N LEU A 152 5.45 -11.90 -8.48
CA LEU A 152 4.44 -11.34 -9.38
C LEU A 152 3.84 -12.42 -10.32
N GLN A 153 4.67 -13.34 -10.82
CA GLN A 153 4.20 -14.48 -11.63
C GLN A 153 3.31 -15.43 -10.82
N GLU A 154 3.67 -15.73 -9.56
CA GLU A 154 2.84 -16.55 -8.68
C GLU A 154 1.47 -15.92 -8.41
N LEU A 155 1.41 -14.59 -8.26
CA LEU A 155 0.14 -13.87 -8.08
C LEU A 155 -0.74 -13.90 -9.34
N LYS A 156 -0.12 -13.85 -10.54
CA LYS A 156 -0.82 -13.93 -11.84
C LYS A 156 -1.36 -15.32 -12.14
N ASN A 157 -0.60 -16.37 -11.81
CA ASN A 157 -0.90 -17.75 -12.21
C ASN A 157 -1.90 -18.46 -11.28
N PHE A 158 -2.41 -17.77 -10.27
CA PHE A 158 -3.37 -18.35 -9.35
C PHE A 158 -4.74 -18.47 -10.03
N LYS A 159 -5.09 -19.70 -10.43
CA LYS A 159 -6.36 -20.02 -11.11
C LYS A 159 -7.54 -19.66 -10.20
N LYS A 160 -8.54 -18.98 -10.78
CA LYS A 160 -9.86 -18.76 -10.15
C LYS A 160 -10.60 -20.09 -10.06
#